data_AF-Q165X9-F1
#
_entry.id   AF-Q165X9-F1
#
_cell.length_a   1.000
_cell.length_b   1.000
_cell.length_c   1.000
_cell.angle_alpha   90.00
_cell.angle_beta   90.00
_cell.angle_gamma   90.00
#
_symmetry.space_group_name_H-M   'P 1'
#
loop_
_entity.id
_entity.type
_entity.pdbx_description
1 polymer ?
#
loop_
_entity_poly.entity_id
_entity_poly.type
_entity_poly.pdbx_seq_one_letter_code
_entity_poly.pdbx_strand_id
1 'polypeptide(L)'
;MTRQDGRAPQCCTAQDRDDNRHSLKSLNDFERGTLEVARCFFQTFAHPDGQSWMQSFDTARRAFETGDPAQYVFKILRVVQAMRIARRSAFCFSNPHCTVCAGMLSEGEKQLTSALEAVRVGKRSSAHIHALLLTEGNNPSQMLHEMRALCIYGAQLAHPADHGPSAVQAAYI
;
A
#
# COMPACT_ATOMS: atom_id res chain seq x y z
N MET A 1 -28.31 -16.54 -21.75
CA MET A 1 -28.69 -16.66 -20.31
C MET A 1 -27.87 -17.80 -19.71
N THR A 2 -26.64 -17.52 -19.30
CA THR A 2 -25.80 -18.47 -18.55
C THR A 2 -25.76 -17.98 -17.11
N ARG A 3 -26.23 -18.82 -16.19
CA ARG A 3 -26.12 -18.62 -14.74
C ARG A 3 -24.65 -18.38 -14.41
N GLN A 4 -24.33 -17.21 -13.89
CA GLN A 4 -23.10 -17.01 -13.13
C GLN A 4 -23.29 -17.77 -11.82
N ASP A 5 -22.56 -18.87 -11.68
CA ASP A 5 -22.43 -19.57 -10.41
C ASP A 5 -21.88 -18.60 -9.37
N GLY A 6 -22.63 -18.44 -8.28
CA GLY A 6 -22.28 -17.63 -7.11
C GLY A 6 -21.10 -18.22 -6.36
N ARG A 7 -19.91 -18.17 -6.95
CA ARG A 7 -18.66 -18.47 -6.25
C ARG A 7 -18.38 -17.31 -5.30
N ALA A 8 -18.67 -17.52 -4.01
CA ALA A 8 -18.18 -16.64 -2.96
C ALA A 8 -16.66 -16.42 -3.16
N PRO A 9 -16.15 -15.20 -2.97
CA PRO A 9 -14.71 -14.94 -3.11
C PRO A 9 -13.97 -15.94 -2.23
N GLN A 10 -13.06 -16.72 -2.84
CA GLN A 10 -12.25 -17.75 -2.20
C GLN A 10 -11.32 -17.10 -1.17
N CYS A 11 -11.90 -16.75 -0.04
CA CYS A 11 -11.19 -16.32 1.13
C CYS A 11 -10.97 -17.57 1.96
N CYS A 12 -9.71 -18.01 2.02
CA CYS A 12 -9.21 -19.07 2.90
C CYS A 12 -9.52 -20.54 2.56
N THR A 13 -10.05 -20.89 1.38
CA THR A 13 -9.98 -22.31 0.95
C THR A 13 -8.56 -22.64 0.50
N ALA A 14 -7.77 -23.08 1.47
CA ALA A 14 -6.66 -24.03 1.37
C ALA A 14 -6.31 -24.49 -0.06
N GLN A 15 -5.39 -23.79 -0.73
CA GLN A 15 -4.54 -24.42 -1.75
C GLN A 15 -3.24 -23.67 -2.08
N ASP A 16 -3.15 -22.37 -1.79
CA ASP A 16 -1.86 -21.64 -1.78
C ASP A 16 -1.46 -21.26 -0.35
N ARG A 17 -1.00 -22.26 0.41
CA ARG A 17 -0.10 -22.04 1.54
C ARG A 17 1.29 -21.76 0.96
N ASP A 18 1.48 -20.54 0.46
CA ASP A 18 2.82 -20.04 0.27
C ASP A 18 3.42 -19.85 1.68
N ASP A 19 4.42 -20.66 2.04
CA ASP A 19 5.07 -20.67 3.36
C ASP A 19 5.77 -19.35 3.69
N ASN A 20 5.75 -18.38 2.77
CA ASN A 20 6.45 -17.11 2.86
C ASN A 20 5.57 -15.91 3.26
N ARG A 21 4.36 -16.13 3.81
CA ARG A 21 3.48 -15.01 4.17
C ARG A 21 4.07 -14.16 5.30
N HIS A 22 4.40 -12.92 4.99
CA HIS A 22 4.91 -11.95 5.95
C HIS A 22 3.79 -11.42 6.85
N SER A 23 4.08 -11.24 8.13
CA SER A 23 3.11 -10.72 9.09
C SER A 23 2.99 -9.21 8.98
N LEU A 24 1.75 -8.68 9.03
CA LEU A 24 1.49 -7.24 9.14
C LEU A 24 2.19 -6.62 10.37
N LYS A 25 2.53 -7.42 11.40
CA LYS A 25 3.22 -6.97 12.62
C LYS A 25 4.65 -6.46 12.36
N SER A 26 5.28 -6.78 11.24
CA SER A 26 6.63 -6.31 10.93
C SER A 26 6.68 -4.85 10.44
N LEU A 27 5.53 -4.26 10.08
CA LEU A 27 5.44 -2.88 9.59
C LEU A 27 5.35 -1.88 10.75
N ASN A 28 5.97 -0.71 10.59
CA ASN A 28 5.71 0.41 11.48
C ASN A 28 4.32 1.02 11.24
N ASP A 29 3.91 1.94 12.09
CA ASP A 29 2.55 2.51 12.07
C ASP A 29 2.27 3.28 10.78
N PHE A 30 3.26 4.00 10.25
CA PHE A 30 3.12 4.70 8.97
C PHE A 30 2.90 3.73 7.80
N GLU A 31 3.71 2.68 7.69
CA GLU A 31 3.61 1.65 6.64
C GLU A 31 2.30 0.85 6.78
N ARG A 32 1.92 0.50 8.01
CA ARG A 32 0.66 -0.19 8.32
C ARG A 32 -0.54 0.66 7.92
N GLY A 33 -0.60 1.91 8.37
CA GLY A 33 -1.67 2.85 8.03
C GLY A 33 -1.76 3.11 6.53
N THR A 34 -0.60 3.25 5.86
CA THR A 34 -0.55 3.37 4.40
C THR A 34 -1.19 2.16 3.72
N LEU A 35 -0.80 0.96 4.13
CA LEU A 35 -1.29 -0.29 3.54
C LEU A 35 -2.80 -0.49 3.79
N GLU A 36 -3.30 -0.19 4.99
CA GLU A 36 -4.72 -0.30 5.32
C GLU A 36 -5.58 0.61 4.44
N VAL A 37 -5.15 1.86 4.23
CA VAL A 37 -5.81 2.79 3.30
C VAL A 37 -5.68 2.29 1.86
N ALA A 38 -4.51 1.79 1.45
CA ALA A 38 -4.30 1.25 0.10
C ALA A 38 -5.22 0.05 -0.18
N ARG A 39 -5.45 -0.83 0.81
CA ARG A 39 -6.40 -1.95 0.71
C ARG A 39 -7.84 -1.50 0.44
N CYS A 40 -8.28 -0.36 0.97
CA CYS A 40 -9.58 0.22 0.61
C CYS A 40 -9.66 0.54 -0.89
N PHE A 41 -8.59 1.06 -1.48
CA PHE A 41 -8.52 1.31 -2.92
C PHE A 41 -8.41 0.04 -3.75
N PHE A 42 -7.62 -0.95 -3.32
CA PHE A 42 -7.56 -2.25 -3.98
C PHE A 42 -8.94 -2.90 -4.04
N GLN A 43 -9.68 -2.87 -2.92
CA GLN A 43 -11.08 -3.30 -2.87
C GLN A 43 -11.97 -2.51 -3.80
N THR A 44 -11.85 -1.18 -3.83
CA THR A 44 -12.66 -0.33 -4.73
C THR A 44 -12.42 -0.67 -6.20
N PHE A 45 -11.19 -0.95 -6.61
CA PHE A 45 -10.89 -1.30 -8.00
C PHE A 45 -11.25 -2.75 -8.35
N ALA A 46 -11.25 -3.66 -7.37
CA ALA A 46 -11.69 -5.05 -7.56
C ALA A 46 -13.22 -5.18 -7.55
N HIS A 47 -13.91 -4.40 -6.71
CA HIS A 47 -15.35 -4.41 -6.48
C HIS A 47 -15.91 -2.98 -6.39
N PRO A 48 -16.09 -2.27 -7.53
CA PRO A 48 -16.49 -0.86 -7.56
C PRO A 48 -17.81 -0.54 -6.86
N ASP A 49 -18.77 -1.48 -6.88
CA ASP A 49 -20.09 -1.30 -6.27
C ASP A 49 -20.03 -1.18 -4.74
N GLY A 50 -18.97 -1.66 -4.10
CA GLY A 50 -18.80 -1.66 -2.64
C GLY A 50 -18.40 -0.31 -2.04
N GLN A 51 -18.01 0.67 -2.86
CA GLN A 51 -17.63 2.03 -2.43
C GLN A 51 -16.59 2.06 -1.28
N SER A 52 -15.69 1.08 -1.20
CA SER A 52 -14.71 0.95 -0.12
C SER A 52 -13.76 2.14 0.00
N TRP A 53 -13.65 2.98 -1.05
CA TRP A 53 -12.89 4.23 -1.02
C TRP A 53 -13.41 5.20 0.04
N MET A 54 -14.70 5.19 0.40
CA MET A 54 -15.20 6.04 1.48
C MET A 54 -14.63 5.63 2.84
N GLN A 55 -14.43 4.32 3.07
CA GLN A 55 -13.83 3.80 4.30
C GLN A 55 -12.36 4.24 4.46
N SER A 56 -11.70 4.61 3.35
CA SER A 56 -10.31 5.04 3.36
C SER A 56 -10.07 6.29 4.22
N PHE A 57 -11.04 7.19 4.30
CA PHE A 57 -10.94 8.42 5.11
C PHE A 57 -11.00 8.13 6.61
N ASP A 58 -11.90 7.23 7.04
CA ASP A 58 -11.99 6.82 8.44
C ASP A 58 -10.80 5.94 8.85
N THR A 59 -10.26 5.14 7.92
CA THR A 59 -9.00 4.40 8.13
C THR A 59 -7.82 5.36 8.27
N ALA A 60 -7.70 6.37 7.39
CA ALA A 60 -6.64 7.36 7.48
C ALA A 60 -6.72 8.18 8.77
N ARG A 61 -7.92 8.60 9.19
CA ARG A 61 -8.13 9.34 10.45
C ARG A 61 -7.73 8.53 11.69
N ARG A 62 -7.93 7.22 11.67
CA ARG A 62 -7.50 6.34 12.78
C ARG A 62 -6.00 6.09 12.78
N ALA A 63 -5.37 6.06 11.60
CA ALA A 63 -3.94 5.84 11.48
C ALA A 63 -3.09 7.09 11.80
N PHE A 64 -3.64 8.29 11.60
CA PHE A 64 -2.93 9.55 11.79
C PHE A 64 -3.78 10.55 12.59
N GLU A 65 -3.33 10.87 13.81
CA GLU A 65 -4.04 11.76 14.73
C GLU A 65 -3.98 13.23 14.31
N THR A 66 -2.97 13.62 13.53
CA THR A 66 -2.74 14.99 13.08
C THR A 66 -2.74 15.10 11.56
N GLY A 67 -2.96 16.32 11.06
CA GLY A 67 -2.99 16.65 9.63
C GLY A 67 -4.36 16.48 8.95
N ASP A 68 -4.36 16.48 7.62
CA ASP A 68 -5.56 16.35 6.79
C ASP A 68 -5.68 14.91 6.25
N PRO A 69 -6.59 14.08 6.79
CA PRO A 69 -6.79 12.72 6.32
C PRO A 69 -7.13 12.65 4.84
N ALA A 70 -7.80 13.66 4.26
CA ALA A 70 -8.15 13.67 2.85
C ALA A 70 -6.90 13.80 1.96
N GLN A 71 -5.97 14.65 2.35
CA GLN A 71 -4.70 14.80 1.65
C GLN A 71 -3.85 13.52 1.72
N TYR A 72 -3.88 12.84 2.87
CA TYR A 72 -3.21 11.55 3.04
C TYR A 72 -3.79 10.47 2.11
N VAL A 73 -5.11 10.29 2.16
CA VAL A 73 -5.87 9.38 1.29
C VAL A 73 -5.57 9.66 -0.19
N PHE A 74 -5.57 10.94 -0.59
CA PHE A 74 -5.28 11.32 -1.96
C PHE A 74 -3.87 10.94 -2.40
N LYS A 75 -2.84 11.15 -1.56
CA LYS A 75 -1.46 10.74 -1.87
C LYS A 75 -1.33 9.23 -2.01
N ILE A 76 -2.01 8.45 -1.18
CA ILE A 76 -2.04 6.99 -1.31
C ILE A 76 -2.73 6.57 -2.62
N LEU A 77 -3.87 7.19 -2.95
CA LEU A 77 -4.54 6.94 -4.22
C LEU A 77 -3.61 7.19 -5.41
N ARG A 78 -2.82 8.27 -5.39
CA ARG A 78 -1.83 8.58 -6.43
C ARG A 78 -0.79 7.47 -6.60
N VAL A 79 -0.25 6.94 -5.49
CA VAL A 79 0.67 5.79 -5.51
C VAL A 79 0.00 4.58 -6.12
N VAL A 80 -1.21 4.23 -5.68
CA VAL A 80 -1.95 3.06 -6.19
C VAL A 80 -2.25 3.20 -7.68
N GLN A 81 -2.67 4.37 -8.14
CA GLN A 81 -2.95 4.60 -9.56
C GLN A 81 -1.68 4.52 -10.41
N ALA A 82 -0.57 5.11 -9.95
CA ALA A 82 0.71 5.00 -10.64
C ALA A 82 1.18 3.53 -10.75
N MET A 83 1.01 2.75 -9.68
CA MET A 83 1.26 1.31 -9.68
C MET A 83 0.38 0.59 -10.71
N ARG A 84 -0.93 0.85 -10.72
CA ARG A 84 -1.88 0.21 -11.65
C ARG A 84 -1.59 0.52 -13.11
N ILE A 85 -1.18 1.75 -13.43
CA ILE A 85 -0.81 2.15 -14.78
C ILE A 85 0.46 1.41 -15.25
N ALA A 86 1.43 1.21 -14.35
CA ALA A 86 2.68 0.54 -14.69
C ALA A 86 2.54 -0.99 -14.78
N ARG A 87 1.67 -1.62 -13.99
CA ARG A 87 1.46 -3.07 -13.98
C ARG A 87 0.65 -3.53 -15.20
N ARG A 88 0.93 -4.75 -15.68
CA ARG A 88 0.13 -5.41 -16.72
C ARG A 88 -0.88 -6.39 -16.14
N SER A 89 -0.51 -7.08 -15.07
CA SER A 89 -1.38 -8.06 -14.42
C SER A 89 -2.18 -7.47 -13.26
N ALA A 90 -3.22 -8.19 -12.84
CA ALA A 90 -3.97 -7.86 -11.64
C ALA A 90 -3.05 -7.83 -10.41
N PHE A 91 -3.32 -6.91 -9.49
CA PHE A 91 -2.61 -6.85 -8.22
C PHE A 91 -3.31 -7.76 -7.20
N CYS A 92 -2.60 -8.77 -6.70
CA CYS A 92 -3.12 -9.66 -5.66
C CYS A 92 -2.83 -9.10 -4.27
N PHE A 93 -3.87 -8.98 -3.44
CA PHE A 93 -3.78 -8.40 -2.10
C PHE A 93 -4.56 -9.23 -1.09
N SER A 94 -4.22 -9.10 0.19
CA SER A 94 -4.90 -9.82 1.25
C SER A 94 -6.30 -9.28 1.47
N ASN A 95 -7.29 -10.16 1.65
CA ASN A 95 -8.66 -9.72 1.91
C ASN A 95 -8.75 -8.99 3.28
N PRO A 96 -9.08 -7.67 3.31
CA PRO A 96 -9.18 -6.91 4.55
C PRO A 96 -10.40 -7.29 5.41
N HIS A 97 -11.42 -7.95 4.83
CA HIS A 97 -12.64 -8.36 5.53
C HIS A 97 -12.55 -9.78 6.13
N CYS A 98 -11.39 -10.43 6.04
CA CYS A 98 -11.14 -11.73 6.63
C CYS A 98 -10.20 -11.62 7.82
N THR A 99 -10.61 -12.19 8.96
CA THR A 99 -9.86 -12.16 10.23
C THR A 99 -8.45 -12.75 10.12
N VAL A 100 -8.23 -13.72 9.23
CA VAL A 100 -6.93 -14.34 9.01
C VAL A 100 -6.12 -13.55 7.98
N CYS A 101 -6.68 -13.31 6.78
CA CYS A 101 -5.95 -12.65 5.70
C CYS A 101 -5.57 -11.20 6.03
N ALA A 102 -6.40 -10.47 6.79
CA ALA A 102 -6.12 -9.08 7.16
C ALA A 102 -4.79 -8.93 7.92
N GLY A 103 -4.38 -9.94 8.70
CA GLY A 103 -3.13 -9.95 9.46
C GLY A 103 -1.88 -10.33 8.66
N MET A 104 -2.02 -10.67 7.38
CA MET A 104 -0.94 -11.16 6.53
C MET A 104 -0.70 -10.24 5.33
N LEU A 105 0.52 -10.23 4.81
CA LEU A 105 0.90 -9.54 3.58
C LEU A 105 0.85 -10.53 2.41
N SER A 106 0.28 -10.11 1.29
CA SER A 106 0.58 -10.73 0.00
C SER A 106 2.00 -10.36 -0.44
N GLU A 107 2.57 -11.09 -1.40
CA GLU A 107 3.87 -10.70 -1.98
C GLU A 107 3.82 -9.32 -2.62
N GLY A 108 2.71 -8.96 -3.28
CA GLY A 108 2.53 -7.63 -3.85
C GLY A 108 2.51 -6.53 -2.77
N GLU A 109 1.79 -6.77 -1.66
CA GLU A 109 1.74 -5.84 -0.53
C GLU A 109 3.11 -5.68 0.12
N LYS A 110 3.85 -6.78 0.27
CA LYS A 110 5.23 -6.76 0.77
C LYS A 110 6.13 -5.91 -0.12
N GLN A 111 6.11 -6.10 -1.45
CA GLN A 111 6.91 -5.27 -2.36
C GLN A 111 6.52 -3.79 -2.28
N LEU A 112 5.22 -3.49 -2.14
CA LEU A 112 4.73 -2.12 -1.95
C LEU A 112 5.28 -1.50 -0.67
N THR A 113 5.17 -2.20 0.46
CA THR A 113 5.63 -1.68 1.77
C THR A 113 7.16 -1.60 1.84
N SER A 114 7.90 -2.55 1.25
CA SER A 114 9.36 -2.49 1.18
C SER A 114 9.85 -1.35 0.27
N ALA A 115 9.16 -1.09 -0.85
CA ALA A 115 9.46 0.09 -1.67
C ALA A 115 9.20 1.39 -0.89
N LEU A 116 8.08 1.47 -0.17
CA LEU A 116 7.71 2.63 0.65
C LEU A 116 8.74 2.87 1.78
N GLU A 117 9.10 1.83 2.53
CA GLU A 117 10.14 1.88 3.55
C GLU A 117 11.45 2.38 2.95
N ALA A 118 11.92 1.77 1.86
CA ALA A 118 13.17 2.14 1.22
C ALA A 118 13.17 3.59 0.72
N VAL A 119 12.04 4.10 0.21
CA VAL A 119 11.87 5.53 -0.12
C VAL A 119 11.98 6.39 1.15
N ARG A 120 11.28 6.02 2.22
CA ARG A 120 11.26 6.75 3.50
C ARG A 120 12.65 6.87 4.12
N VAL A 121 13.47 5.80 4.07
CA VAL A 121 14.84 5.79 4.61
C VAL A 121 15.92 6.21 3.60
N GLY A 122 15.54 6.64 2.39
CA GLY A 122 16.48 7.14 1.38
C GLY A 122 17.28 6.08 0.62
N LYS A 123 16.95 4.79 0.74
CA LYS A 123 17.61 3.67 0.06
C LYS A 123 17.12 3.52 -1.40
N ARG A 124 17.58 4.41 -2.28
CA ARG A 124 17.11 4.52 -3.69
C ARG A 124 17.17 3.22 -4.49
N SER A 125 18.29 2.51 -4.45
CA SER A 125 18.47 1.28 -5.22
C SER A 125 17.49 0.19 -4.77
N SER A 126 17.31 0.04 -3.46
CA SER A 126 16.33 -0.90 -2.89
C SER A 126 14.89 -0.50 -3.25
N ALA A 127 14.54 0.79 -3.12
CA ALA A 127 13.24 1.30 -3.54
C ALA A 127 12.95 0.97 -5.01
N HIS A 128 13.94 1.18 -5.89
CA HIS A 128 13.80 0.89 -7.32
C HIS A 128 13.65 -0.61 -7.60
N ILE A 129 14.41 -1.48 -6.92
CA ILE A 129 14.30 -2.93 -7.07
C ILE A 129 12.89 -3.42 -6.68
N HIS A 130 12.42 -3.05 -5.50
CA HIS A 130 11.07 -3.43 -5.04
C HIS A 130 9.99 -2.87 -5.96
N ALA A 131 10.17 -1.63 -6.42
CA ALA A 131 9.24 -1.02 -7.36
C ALA A 131 9.21 -1.74 -8.72
N LEU A 132 10.36 -2.16 -9.26
CA LEU A 132 10.43 -2.95 -10.50
C LEU A 132 9.76 -4.31 -10.35
N LEU A 133 9.96 -4.99 -9.22
CA LEU A 133 9.27 -6.26 -8.93
C LEU A 133 7.75 -6.04 -8.87
N LEU A 134 7.33 -4.97 -8.20
CA LEU A 134 5.93 -4.59 -8.09
C LEU A 134 5.33 -4.15 -9.44
N THR A 135 6.10 -3.57 -10.35
CA THR A 135 5.62 -3.17 -11.68
C THR A 135 5.90 -4.20 -12.77
N GLU A 136 6.34 -5.41 -12.41
CA GLU A 136 6.64 -6.50 -13.36
C GLU A 136 7.69 -6.09 -14.42
N GLY A 137 8.68 -5.30 -14.01
CA GLY A 137 9.75 -4.77 -14.87
C GLY A 137 9.35 -3.54 -15.70
N ASN A 138 8.09 -3.07 -15.63
CA ASN A 138 7.67 -1.84 -16.30
C ASN A 138 8.14 -0.60 -15.53
N ASN A 139 8.11 0.57 -16.17
CA ASN A 139 8.65 1.83 -15.63
C ASN A 139 8.00 2.22 -14.27
N PRO A 140 8.75 2.20 -13.15
CA PRO A 140 8.22 2.51 -11.82
C PRO A 140 8.33 4.00 -11.44
N SER A 141 8.82 4.86 -12.33
CA SER A 141 9.25 6.22 -11.99
C SER A 141 8.13 7.07 -11.38
N GLN A 142 6.92 7.03 -11.95
CA GLN A 142 5.79 7.76 -11.39
C GLN A 142 5.39 7.23 -10.02
N MET A 143 5.38 5.90 -9.82
CA MET A 143 5.05 5.31 -8.53
C MET A 143 6.05 5.73 -7.45
N LEU A 144 7.34 5.69 -7.76
CA LEU A 144 8.40 6.14 -6.85
C LEU A 144 8.32 7.66 -6.55
N HIS A 145 7.94 8.47 -7.53
CA HIS A 145 7.69 9.90 -7.34
C HIS A 145 6.54 10.14 -6.34
N GLU A 146 5.40 9.48 -6.54
CA GLU A 146 4.24 9.61 -5.64
C GLU A 146 4.56 9.04 -4.24
N MET A 147 5.31 7.94 -4.13
CA MET A 147 5.75 7.39 -2.85
C MET A 147 6.62 8.39 -2.08
N ARG A 148 7.52 9.09 -2.77
CA ARG A 148 8.33 10.14 -2.14
C ARG A 148 7.46 11.28 -1.63
N ALA A 149 6.51 11.74 -2.44
CA ALA A 149 5.57 12.79 -2.05
C ALA A 149 4.67 12.38 -0.88
N LEU A 150 4.37 11.08 -0.75
CA LEU A 150 3.68 10.49 0.40
C LEU A 150 4.59 10.45 1.64
N CYS A 151 5.83 9.98 1.54
CA CYS A 151 6.76 9.92 2.67
C CYS A 151 7.11 11.31 3.22
N ILE A 152 7.30 12.31 2.35
CA ILE A 152 7.51 13.70 2.76
C ILE A 152 6.32 14.21 3.58
N TYR A 153 5.11 13.90 3.12
CA TYR A 153 3.90 14.30 3.82
C TYR A 153 3.75 13.55 5.15
N GLY A 154 3.96 12.23 5.15
CA GLY A 154 3.90 11.41 6.36
C GLY A 154 4.88 11.85 7.45
N ALA A 155 6.07 12.31 7.09
CA ALA A 155 7.04 12.87 8.03
C ALA A 155 6.54 14.15 8.73
N GLN A 156 5.59 14.88 8.13
CA GLN A 156 4.96 16.06 8.72
C GLN A 156 3.82 15.69 9.68
N LEU A 157 3.31 14.45 9.60
CA LEU A 157 2.21 13.94 10.43
C LEU A 157 2.70 13.17 11.66
N ALA A 158 3.98 12.77 11.67
CA ALA A 158 4.58 12.06 12.80
C ALA A 158 4.73 12.99 14.01
N HIS A 159 4.27 12.51 15.18
CA HIS A 159 4.41 13.17 16.47
C HIS A 159 5.88 13.61 16.74
N PRO A 160 6.12 14.71 17.49
CA PRO A 160 7.46 15.19 17.85
C PRO A 160 8.32 14.22 18.69
N ALA A 161 7.84 13.02 18.99
CA ALA A 161 8.59 12.00 19.72
C ALA A 161 9.51 11.14 18.83
N ASP A 162 9.37 11.21 17.49
CA ASP A 162 10.03 10.28 16.56
C ASP A 162 11.15 10.95 15.72
N HIS A 163 11.92 11.86 16.33
CA HIS A 163 13.04 12.55 15.68
C HIS A 163 14.30 11.67 15.57
N GLY A 164 14.23 10.64 14.72
CA GLY A 164 15.42 10.11 14.06
C GLY A 164 15.88 11.08 12.94
N PRO A 165 17.19 11.16 12.61
CA PRO A 165 17.70 12.22 11.74
C PRO A 165 17.06 12.17 10.35
N SER A 166 16.32 13.24 10.03
CA SER A 166 15.67 13.48 8.74
C SER A 166 16.71 13.54 7.61
N ALA A 167 16.81 12.46 6.84
CA ALA A 167 17.64 12.38 5.64
C ALA A 167 16.90 12.82 4.36
N VAL A 168 15.70 13.40 4.47
CA VAL A 168 14.79 13.59 3.31
C VAL A 168 15.15 14.82 2.46
N GLN A 169 16.09 15.66 2.89
CA GLN A 169 16.38 16.94 2.21
C GLN A 169 17.65 17.00 1.36
N ALA A 170 18.52 15.99 1.34
CA ALA A 170 19.76 16.05 0.55
C ALA A 170 19.77 15.07 -0.63
N ALA A 171 20.14 15.60 -1.80
CA ALA A 171 20.57 14.90 -3.01
C ALA A 171 19.51 14.53 -4.06
N TYR A 172 18.89 15.51 -4.72
CA TYR A 172 18.50 15.34 -6.13
C TYR A 172 18.75 16.67 -6.86
N ILE A 173 20.03 16.92 -7.17
CA ILE A 173 20.43 17.56 -8.43
C ILE A 173 20.96 16.41 -9.29
#